data_AF-A0A0L8V7M8-F1
#
_entry.id   AF-A0A0L8V7M8-F1
#
_cell.length_a   1.000
_cell.length_b   1.000
_cell.length_c   1.000
_cell.angle_alpha   90.00
_cell.angle_beta   90.00
_cell.angle_gamma   90.00
#
_symmetry.space_group_name_H-M   'P 1'
#
loop_
_entity.id
_entity.type
_entity.pdbx_description
1 polymer ?
#
loop_
_entity_poly.entity_id
_entity_poly.type
_entity_poly.pdbx_seq_one_letter_code
_entity_poly.pdbx_strand_id
1 'polypeptide(L)' 'MDYGDYADTYFELADKFENLFQRPVDLVTDKSLSNPYFIHTVNQTKTLIYGR' A
#
# COMPACT_ATOMS: atom_id res chain seq x y z
N MET A 1 17.11 4.78 6.52
CA MET A 1 16.66 4.13 5.28
C MET A 1 16.92 5.14 4.19
N ASP A 2 17.83 4.81 3.28
CA ASP A 2 18.03 5.63 2.08
C ASP A 2 16.81 5.50 1.16
N TYR A 3 16.70 6.37 0.15
CA TYR A 3 15.63 6.30 -0.85
C TYR A 3 15.62 4.95 -1.58
N GLY A 4 16.79 4.35 -1.82
CA GLY A 4 16.91 3.00 -2.40
C GLY A 4 16.27 1.94 -1.51
N ASP A 5 16.68 1.87 -0.24
CA ASP A 5 16.15 0.90 0.72
C ASP A 5 14.61 0.97 0.86
N TYR A 6 14.05 2.19 0.83
CA TYR A 6 12.59 2.39 0.89
C TYR A 6 11.90 1.85 -0.36
N ALA A 7 12.45 2.14 -1.54
CA ALA A 7 11.91 1.65 -2.81
C ALA A 7 11.97 0.12 -2.87
N ASP A 8 13.11 -0.47 -2.51
CA ASP A 8 13.28 -1.93 -2.49
C ASP A 8 12.27 -2.59 -1.55
N THR A 9 12.10 -2.05 -0.33
CA THR A 9 11.11 -2.57 0.64
C THR A 9 9.68 -2.48 0.12
N TYR A 10 9.33 -1.37 -0.54
CA TYR A 10 8.00 -1.16 -1.10
C TYR A 10 7.68 -2.19 -2.19
N PHE A 11 8.58 -2.37 -3.17
CA PHE A 11 8.36 -3.30 -4.28
C PHE A 11 8.40 -4.75 -3.81
N GLU A 12 9.34 -5.11 -2.93
CA GLU A 12 9.41 -6.47 -2.37
C GLU A 12 8.11 -6.83 -1.62
N LEU A 13 7.54 -5.88 -0.86
CA LEU A 13 6.29 -6.10 -0.14
C LEU A 13 5.09 -6.26 -1.08
N ALA A 14 4.98 -5.41 -2.10
CA ALA A 14 3.93 -5.50 -3.10
C ALA A 14 3.97 -6.87 -3.81
N ASP A 15 5.14 -7.28 -4.29
CA ASP A 15 5.35 -8.57 -4.96
C ASP A 15 5.01 -9.75 -4.04
N LYS A 16 5.39 -9.67 -2.76
CA LYS A 16 5.04 -10.71 -1.78
C LYS A 16 3.54 -10.82 -1.56
N PHE A 17 2.80 -9.71 -1.55
CA PHE A 17 1.35 -9.75 -1.41
C PHE A 17 0.65 -10.31 -2.66
N GLU A 18 1.11 -9.95 -3.86
CA GLU A 18 0.57 -10.55 -5.09
C GLU A 18 0.77 -12.06 -5.11
N ASN A 19 1.97 -12.51 -4.76
CA ASN A 19 2.30 -13.93 -4.64
C ASN A 19 1.49 -14.62 -3.52
N LEU A 20 1.23 -13.96 -2.39
CA LEU A 20 0.46 -14.55 -1.30
C LEU A 20 -1.03 -14.68 -1.66
N PHE A 21 -1.62 -13.64 -2.25
CA PHE A 21 -3.06 -13.61 -2.53
C PHE A 21 -3.43 -14.17 -3.90
N GLN A 22 -2.46 -14.47 -4.76
CA GLN A 22 -2.66 -14.98 -6.12
C GLN A 22 -3.57 -14.06 -6.95
N ARG A 23 -3.40 -12.74 -6.78
CA ARG A 23 -4.14 -11.69 -7.51
C ARG A 23 -3.31 -10.41 -7.55
N PRO A 24 -3.57 -9.49 -8.50
CA PRO A 24 -2.95 -8.18 -8.51
C PRO A 24 -3.21 -7.43 -7.19
N VAL A 25 -2.18 -6.76 -6.66
CA VAL A 25 -2.23 -5.99 -5.41
C VAL A 25 -1.61 -4.63 -5.67
N ASP A 26 -2.39 -3.58 -5.43
CA ASP A 26 -1.88 -2.21 -5.42
C ASP A 26 -1.55 -1.80 -3.99
N LEU A 27 -0.27 -1.49 -3.75
CA LEU A 27 0.22 -1.04 -2.45
C LEU A 27 0.21 0.49 -2.40
N VAL A 28 -0.75 1.09 -1.69
CA VAL A 28 -0.84 2.55 -1.55
C VAL A 28 -0.23 3.03 -0.23
N THR A 29 0.42 4.20 -0.25
CA THR A 29 0.95 4.88 0.95
C THR A 29 0.26 6.21 1.17
N ASP A 30 0.18 6.66 2.42
CA ASP A 30 -0.43 7.97 2.73
C ASP A 30 0.24 9.13 1.97
N LYS A 31 1.56 9.05 1.73
CA LYS A 31 2.31 10.07 1.00
C LYS A 31 2.00 10.12 -0.49
N SER A 32 1.60 8.99 -1.09
CA SER A 32 1.25 8.93 -2.51
C SER A 32 -0.21 9.32 -2.77
N LEU A 33 -1.06 9.35 -1.75
CA LEU A 33 -2.47 9.71 -1.88
C LEU A 33 -2.65 11.24 -1.87
N SER A 34 -3.08 11.79 -3.02
CA SER A 34 -3.35 13.23 -3.18
C SER A 34 -4.78 13.55 -3.58
N ASN A 35 -5.50 12.59 -4.18
CA ASN A 35 -6.87 12.81 -4.65
C ASN A 35 -7.85 12.69 -3.45
N PRO A 36 -8.56 13.77 -3.06
CA PRO A 36 -9.42 13.77 -1.89
C PRO A 36 -10.62 12.83 -2.03
N TYR A 37 -11.13 12.63 -3.25
CA TYR A 37 -12.25 11.71 -3.51
C TYR A 37 -11.80 10.25 -3.39
N PHE A 38 -10.61 9.92 -3.89
CA PHE A 38 -10.07 8.58 -3.74
C PHE A 38 -9.78 8.24 -2.28
N ILE A 39 -9.16 9.17 -1.54
CA ILE A 39 -8.91 9.05 -0.11
C ILE A 39 -10.21 8.81 0.67
N HIS A 40 -11.27 9.56 0.34
CA HIS A 40 -12.57 9.38 0.98
C HIS A 40 -13.10 7.96 0.79
N THR A 41 -13.14 7.46 -0.44
CA THR A 41 -13.64 6.11 -0.76
C THR A 41 -12.80 5.02 -0.09
N VAL A 42 -11.47 5.10 -0.15
CA VAL A 42 -10.57 4.14 0.52
C VAL A 42 -10.83 4.12 2.02
N ASN A 43 -11.00 5.28 2.66
CA ASN A 43 -11.27 5.37 4.09
C ASN A 43 -12.62 4.78 4.51
N GLN A 44 -13.62 4.77 3.62
CA GLN A 44 -14.91 4.14 3.89
C GLN A 44 -14.83 2.61 3.88
N THR A 45 -13.95 2.03 3.07
CA THR A 45 -13.85 0.58 2.85
C THR A 45 -12.64 -0.07 3.53
N LYS A 46 -11.69 0.71 4.07
CA LYS A 46 -10.48 0.17 4.68
C LYS A 46 -10.79 -0.66 5.91
N THR A 47 -10.04 -1.74 6.10
CA THR A 47 -10.09 -2.59 7.30
C THR A 47 -8.73 -2.54 8.00
N LEU A 48 -8.72 -2.29 9.31
CA LEU A 48 -7.50 -2.32 10.10
C LEU A 48 -7.01 -3.76 10.25
N ILE A 49 -5.84 -4.07 9.69
CA ILE A 49 -5.22 -5.40 9.77
C ILE A 49 -4.20 -5.47 10.91
N TYR A 50 -3.36 -4.44 11.04
CA TYR A 50 -2.29 -4.36 12.03
C TYR A 50 -1.91 -2.90 12.30
N GLY A 51 -1.44 -2.59 13.52
CA GLY A 51 -1.13 -1.23 13.97
C GLY A 51 -2.28 -0.57 14.75
N ARG A 52 -2.04 0.63 15.27
CA ARG A 52 -3.03 1.51 15.94
C ARG A 52 -3.10 2.85 15.24
#